data_AF-A0A126Q7E0-F1
#
_entry.id   AF-A0A126Q7E0-F1
#
_cell.length_a   1.000
_cell.length_b   1.000
_cell.length_c   1.000
_cell.angle_alpha   90.00
_cell.angle_beta   90.00
_cell.angle_gamma   90.00
#
_symmetry.space_group_name_H-M   'P 1'
#
loop_
_entity.id
_entity.type
_entity.pdbx_description
1 polymer ?
#
loop_
_entity_poly.entity_id
_entity_poly.type
_entity_poly.pdbx_seq_one_letter_code
_entity_poly.pdbx_strand_id
1 'polypeptide(L)'
;MVRFSAFSLSIFTQRLSLLGISLALCCFNVSQLHAAPTKLGAASFETYISDDGEPARVNTLLEKVFQKAELDIQLQVMRQAFLGSSVLTGKLDGEFAYVNLGEDSSNYVLSDIYLPIYLYAVSKEADVEAIKLFPHLKDNRVAIENRFANTPSFRMLKDIKWSRNPTTFDAFRQLADDRAPYLITTQLLARELNILLANDNEETLHFSAKPLAKTGFQIAISKYVANAERIVAQFNQAVSTMQNSGELNQPLELAWLTKDVNGDGVADFIGHSNITTTSDLLNTAYSLDGKPTSEASAFYIDGDRYASLEEARAALPDKESSTPRESLLDKTTYQLLLRRW
;
A
#
# COMPACT_ATOMS: atom_id res chain seq x y z
N MET A 1 54.55 20.13 86.03
CA MET A 1 53.61 21.23 85.69
C MET A 1 53.27 21.07 84.21
N VAL A 2 51.97 21.00 83.86
CA VAL A 2 51.33 21.14 82.50
C VAL A 2 51.72 20.05 81.47
N ARG A 3 50.89 19.12 80.93
CA ARG A 3 49.50 18.97 80.41
C ARG A 3 49.19 19.57 79.02
N PHE A 4 48.84 18.66 78.09
CA PHE A 4 48.02 18.80 76.84
C PHE A 4 48.59 19.65 75.69
N SER A 5 48.28 19.44 74.40
CA SER A 5 47.30 18.58 73.69
C SER A 5 47.63 18.60 72.19
N ALA A 6 47.33 17.51 71.49
CA ALA A 6 47.22 17.45 70.04
C ALA A 6 45.84 17.96 69.57
N PHE A 7 45.77 18.58 68.39
CA PHE A 7 44.54 18.73 67.61
C PHE A 7 44.79 18.60 66.11
N SER A 8 43.73 18.13 65.45
CA SER A 8 43.60 17.59 64.11
C SER A 8 43.26 18.63 63.04
N LEU A 9 43.85 18.48 61.85
CA LEU A 9 43.30 18.84 60.53
C LEU A 9 43.53 17.60 59.66
N SER A 10 42.58 17.05 58.91
CA SER A 10 41.85 17.71 57.84
C SER A 10 40.73 16.76 57.38
N ILE A 11 39.47 17.14 57.61
CA ILE A 11 38.25 16.45 57.12
C ILE A 11 37.84 17.00 55.73
N PHE A 12 38.60 17.96 55.18
CA PHE A 12 38.17 18.75 54.03
C PHE A 12 38.53 18.17 52.65
N THR A 13 39.49 17.26 52.57
CA THR A 13 39.97 16.73 51.27
C THR A 13 39.25 15.46 50.81
N GLN A 14 38.43 14.83 51.65
CA GLN A 14 37.75 13.56 51.32
C GLN A 14 36.32 13.74 50.77
N ARG A 15 35.75 14.95 50.84
CA ARG A 15 34.38 15.23 50.37
C ARG A 15 34.29 15.74 48.92
N LEU A 16 35.38 16.25 48.32
CA LEU A 16 35.36 16.70 46.92
C LEU A 16 35.53 15.55 45.91
N SER A 17 36.21 14.46 46.28
CA SER A 17 36.42 13.31 45.39
C SER A 17 35.18 12.41 45.23
N LEU A 18 34.27 12.40 46.21
CA LEU A 18 33.02 11.63 46.14
C LEU A 18 31.90 12.35 45.38
N LEU A 19 31.94 13.68 45.26
CA LEU A 19 30.96 14.45 44.49
C LEU A 19 31.21 14.38 42.98
N GLY A 20 32.48 14.27 42.55
CA GLY A 20 32.85 14.14 41.14
C GLY A 20 32.49 12.78 40.53
N ILE A 21 32.49 11.71 41.33
CA ILE A 21 32.18 10.35 40.86
C ILE A 21 30.64 10.14 40.74
N SER A 22 29.83 10.80 41.56
CA SER A 22 28.35 10.76 41.41
C SER A 22 27.85 11.54 40.19
N LEU A 23 28.52 12.63 39.81
CA LEU A 23 28.14 13.39 38.62
C LEU A 23 28.57 12.68 37.32
N ALA A 24 29.72 11.98 37.34
CA ALA A 24 30.17 11.18 36.20
C ALA A 24 29.30 9.93 35.94
N LEU A 25 28.70 9.30 36.97
CA LEU A 25 27.77 8.18 36.76
C LEU A 25 26.35 8.60 36.35
N CYS A 26 25.94 9.85 36.57
CA CYS A 26 24.64 10.35 36.09
C CYS A 26 24.63 10.72 34.59
N CYS A 27 25.80 10.90 33.96
CA CYS A 27 25.89 11.33 32.55
C CYS A 27 25.96 10.18 31.53
N PHE A 28 26.05 8.91 31.96
CA PHE A 28 26.24 7.76 31.04
C PHE A 28 25.04 6.80 30.93
N ASN A 29 23.90 7.10 31.55
CA ASN A 29 22.67 6.34 31.37
C ASN A 29 21.54 7.25 30.89
N VAL A 30 21.74 7.94 29.77
CA VAL A 30 20.59 8.28 28.92
C VAL A 30 20.22 6.98 28.21
N SER A 31 19.55 6.08 28.94
CA SER A 31 18.77 5.03 28.29
C SER A 31 17.81 5.78 27.37
N GLN A 32 18.02 5.71 26.06
CA GLN A 32 17.02 6.16 25.10
C GLN A 32 15.77 5.35 25.43
N LEU A 33 14.81 5.97 26.12
CA LEU A 33 13.46 5.43 26.24
C LEU A 33 12.97 5.29 24.81
N HIS A 34 13.08 4.07 24.27
CA HIS A 34 12.49 3.73 23.00
C HIS A 34 10.99 3.90 23.20
N ALA A 35 10.41 4.91 22.54
CA ALA A 35 8.97 5.06 22.53
C ALA A 35 8.36 3.75 22.02
N ALA A 36 7.20 3.36 22.55
CA ALA A 36 6.51 2.20 22.01
C ALA A 36 6.27 2.38 20.50
N PRO A 37 6.36 1.30 19.69
CA PRO A 37 6.14 1.38 18.25
C PRO A 37 4.76 1.96 17.97
N THR A 38 4.68 2.78 16.92
CA THR A 38 3.38 3.29 16.43
C THR A 38 2.62 2.14 15.79
N LYS A 39 1.37 1.91 16.18
CA LYS A 39 0.55 0.78 15.74
C LYS A 39 -0.45 1.21 14.68
N LEU A 40 -0.29 0.72 13.47
CA LEU A 40 -1.23 0.98 12.38
C LEU A 40 -2.03 -0.29 12.06
N GLY A 41 -3.34 -0.13 11.89
CA GLY A 41 -4.23 -1.22 11.53
C GLY A 41 -4.72 -1.17 10.08
N ALA A 42 -5.13 -2.31 9.56
CA ALA A 42 -6.01 -2.36 8.39
C ALA A 42 -6.88 -3.62 8.44
N ALA A 43 -7.94 -3.62 7.64
CA ALA A 43 -8.71 -4.82 7.40
C ALA A 43 -8.12 -5.63 6.25
N SER A 44 -8.26 -6.95 6.34
CA SER A 44 -7.88 -7.86 5.25
C SER A 44 -8.49 -7.39 3.93
N PHE A 45 -7.69 -7.49 2.88
CA PHE A 45 -8.08 -7.14 1.53
C PHE A 45 -7.30 -8.02 0.57
N GLU A 46 -7.99 -8.89 -0.15
CA GLU A 46 -7.39 -9.93 -0.97
C GLU A 46 -6.27 -9.38 -1.87
N THR A 47 -5.14 -10.09 -1.91
CA THR A 47 -3.89 -9.72 -2.59
C THR A 47 -3.15 -8.49 -2.06
N TYR A 48 -3.81 -7.60 -1.32
CA TYR A 48 -3.20 -6.39 -0.76
C TYR A 48 -2.77 -6.62 0.69
N ILE A 49 -3.67 -7.08 1.55
CA ILE A 49 -3.53 -7.10 3.01
C ILE A 49 -4.00 -8.44 3.54
N SER A 50 -3.10 -9.20 4.16
CA SER A 50 -3.44 -10.44 4.86
C SER A 50 -2.51 -10.74 6.02
N ASP A 51 -2.96 -11.58 6.96
CA ASP A 51 -2.21 -12.11 8.10
C ASP A 51 -2.31 -13.64 8.24
N ASP A 52 -2.95 -14.30 7.27
CA ASP A 52 -3.19 -15.75 7.24
C ASP A 52 -2.23 -16.52 6.32
N GLY A 53 -1.22 -15.83 5.77
CA GLY A 53 -0.23 -16.42 4.85
C GLY A 53 -0.56 -16.25 3.38
N GLU A 54 -1.74 -15.70 3.05
CA GLU A 54 -2.09 -15.33 1.68
C GLU A 54 -1.23 -14.15 1.16
N PRO A 55 -1.05 -14.01 -0.16
CA PRO A 55 -0.32 -12.89 -0.74
C PRO A 55 -0.83 -11.52 -0.25
N ALA A 56 0.09 -10.69 0.24
CA ALA A 56 -0.21 -9.41 0.87
C ALA A 56 0.76 -8.31 0.43
N ARG A 57 0.57 -7.80 -0.80
CA ARG A 57 1.47 -6.80 -1.43
C ARG A 57 1.69 -5.57 -0.57
N VAL A 58 0.64 -5.05 0.08
CA VAL A 58 0.70 -3.84 0.91
C VAL A 58 1.45 -4.10 2.20
N ASN A 59 1.26 -5.26 2.85
CA ASN A 59 2.04 -5.62 4.03
C ASN A 59 3.54 -5.62 3.70
N THR A 60 3.94 -6.38 2.67
CA THR A 60 5.34 -6.49 2.26
C THR A 60 5.91 -5.14 1.78
N LEU A 61 5.11 -4.34 1.05
CA LEU A 61 5.52 -3.01 0.62
C LEU A 61 5.81 -2.11 1.83
N LEU A 62 4.86 -2.02 2.77
CA LEU A 62 4.97 -1.11 3.89
C LEU A 62 6.07 -1.52 4.87
N GLU A 63 6.28 -2.81 5.10
CA GLU A 63 7.43 -3.30 5.86
C GLU A 63 8.75 -2.78 5.28
N LYS A 64 8.94 -2.88 3.96
CA LYS A 64 10.13 -2.33 3.30
C LYS A 64 10.22 -0.82 3.39
N VAL A 65 9.10 -0.11 3.22
CA VAL A 65 9.07 1.36 3.33
C VAL A 65 9.45 1.81 4.73
N PHE A 66 8.87 1.23 5.78
CA PHE A 66 9.18 1.60 7.16
C PHE A 66 10.61 1.24 7.55
N GLN A 67 11.12 0.10 7.08
CA GLN A 67 12.53 -0.24 7.25
C GLN A 67 13.45 0.81 6.59
N LYS A 68 13.16 1.21 5.34
CA LYS A 68 13.95 2.22 4.61
C LYS A 68 13.85 3.62 5.24
N ALA A 69 12.69 3.95 5.81
CA ALA A 69 12.44 5.20 6.49
C ALA A 69 12.98 5.25 7.94
N GLU A 70 13.52 4.12 8.45
CA GLU A 70 13.95 3.95 9.84
C GLU A 70 12.82 4.27 10.83
N LEU A 71 11.59 3.85 10.51
CA LEU A 71 10.40 4.06 11.32
C LEU A 71 10.03 2.80 12.09
N ASP A 72 9.85 2.93 13.41
CA ASP A 72 9.36 1.86 14.28
C ASP A 72 7.82 1.80 14.24
N ILE A 73 7.30 1.08 13.24
CA ILE A 73 5.87 0.89 12.98
C ILE A 73 5.50 -0.58 13.12
N GLN A 74 4.45 -0.86 13.88
CA GLN A 74 3.83 -2.19 13.94
C GLN A 74 2.56 -2.21 13.09
N LEU A 75 2.53 -3.10 12.09
CA LEU A 75 1.34 -3.37 11.28
C LEU A 75 0.45 -4.42 11.95
N GLN A 76 -0.86 -4.18 11.96
CA GLN A 76 -1.87 -5.10 12.49
C GLN A 76 -3.02 -5.31 11.51
N VAL A 77 -3.19 -6.52 11.02
CA VAL A 77 -4.39 -6.90 10.27
C VAL A 77 -5.48 -7.30 11.26
N MET A 78 -6.71 -6.88 11.01
CA MET A 78 -7.86 -7.21 11.84
C MET A 78 -9.16 -7.19 11.05
N ARG A 79 -10.26 -7.62 11.67
CA ARG A 79 -11.57 -7.57 11.00
C ARG A 79 -12.03 -6.12 10.85
N GLN A 80 -12.63 -5.79 9.70
CA GLN A 80 -13.19 -4.45 9.41
C GLN A 80 -14.09 -3.92 10.52
N ALA A 81 -14.90 -4.79 11.14
CA ALA A 81 -15.82 -4.42 12.23
C ALA A 81 -15.11 -3.89 13.50
N PHE A 82 -13.82 -4.20 13.68
CA PHE A 82 -13.03 -3.78 14.84
C PHE A 82 -12.04 -2.66 14.53
N LEU A 83 -11.77 -2.38 13.25
CA LEU A 83 -10.77 -1.40 12.84
C LEU A 83 -11.13 0.00 13.35
N GLY A 84 -12.33 0.49 12.99
CA GLY A 84 -12.76 1.83 13.36
C GLY A 84 -12.82 2.05 14.88
N SER A 85 -13.32 1.07 15.64
CA SER A 85 -13.35 1.18 17.11
C SER A 85 -11.96 1.14 17.73
N SER A 86 -11.03 0.36 17.17
CA SER A 86 -9.65 0.29 17.67
C SER A 86 -8.90 1.61 17.47
N VAL A 87 -9.12 2.30 16.35
CA VAL A 87 -8.56 3.63 16.10
C VAL A 87 -9.21 4.67 17.03
N LEU A 88 -10.54 4.67 17.15
CA LEU A 88 -11.26 5.64 18.00
C LEU A 88 -10.91 5.53 19.49
N THR A 89 -10.60 4.33 19.97
CA THR A 89 -10.25 4.06 21.38
C THR A 89 -8.75 4.23 21.68
N GLY A 90 -7.93 4.55 20.68
CA GLY A 90 -6.47 4.68 20.83
C GLY A 90 -5.75 3.35 21.03
N LYS A 91 -6.40 2.21 20.74
CA LYS A 91 -5.74 0.90 20.70
C LYS A 91 -4.79 0.81 19.50
N LEU A 92 -5.18 1.45 18.40
CA LEU A 92 -4.35 1.74 17.24
C LEU A 92 -4.11 3.24 17.15
N ASP A 93 -2.93 3.60 16.65
CA ASP A 93 -2.51 4.97 16.39
C ASP A 93 -3.00 5.49 15.03
N GLY A 94 -3.51 4.60 14.18
CA GLY A 94 -3.98 4.95 12.85
C GLY A 94 -4.28 3.75 11.96
N GLU A 95 -4.49 4.03 10.68
CA GLU A 95 -4.70 3.04 9.63
C GLU A 95 -3.55 3.08 8.62
N PHE A 96 -3.13 1.93 8.09
CA PHE A 96 -2.08 1.88 7.06
C PHE A 96 -2.61 1.73 5.62
N ALA A 97 -3.89 1.42 5.45
CA ALA A 97 -4.54 1.27 4.17
C ALA A 97 -5.83 2.10 4.09
N TYR A 98 -5.73 3.35 4.57
CA TYR A 98 -6.84 4.29 4.53
C TYR A 98 -7.11 4.70 3.09
N VAL A 99 -8.39 4.68 2.68
CA VAL A 99 -8.84 5.11 1.36
C VAL A 99 -9.82 6.25 1.55
N ASN A 100 -9.43 7.46 1.14
CA ASN A 100 -10.32 8.62 1.24
C ASN A 100 -11.31 8.63 0.06
N LEU A 101 -12.59 8.45 0.37
CA LEU A 101 -13.71 8.54 -0.55
C LEU A 101 -14.80 9.47 0.02
N GLY A 102 -14.37 10.56 0.65
CA GLY A 102 -15.23 11.64 1.14
C GLY A 102 -15.51 11.59 2.64
N GLU A 103 -14.86 10.70 3.38
CA GLU A 103 -14.84 10.69 4.83
C GLU A 103 -14.16 11.95 5.42
N ASP A 104 -14.59 12.37 6.61
CA ASP A 104 -13.89 13.40 7.38
C ASP A 104 -12.58 12.81 7.93
N SER A 105 -11.47 13.43 7.56
CA SER A 105 -10.11 13.04 7.94
C SER A 105 -9.42 14.09 8.83
N SER A 106 -10.15 15.08 9.37
CA SER A 106 -9.61 16.19 10.17
C SER A 106 -8.91 15.80 11.48
N ASN A 107 -9.03 14.54 11.90
CA ASN A 107 -8.34 13.99 13.07
C ASN A 107 -7.05 13.23 12.72
N TYR A 108 -6.70 13.13 11.44
CA TYR A 108 -5.53 12.41 10.96
C TYR A 108 -4.53 13.35 10.28
N VAL A 109 -3.25 12.98 10.41
CA VAL A 109 -2.20 13.36 9.47
C VAL A 109 -2.16 12.26 8.41
N LEU A 110 -2.45 12.63 7.16
CA LEU A 110 -2.47 11.69 6.04
C LEU A 110 -1.16 11.77 5.27
N SER A 111 -0.64 10.61 4.84
CA SER A 111 0.42 10.55 3.85
C SER A 111 -0.04 10.95 2.47
N ASP A 112 0.90 11.10 1.55
CA ASP A 112 0.58 11.03 0.14
C ASP A 112 0.02 9.63 -0.19
N ILE A 113 -0.69 9.51 -1.32
CA ILE A 113 -1.11 8.20 -1.81
C ILE A 113 0.14 7.41 -2.19
N TYR A 114 0.43 6.35 -1.44
CA TYR A 114 1.61 5.52 -1.69
C TYR A 114 1.34 4.44 -2.74
N LEU A 115 0.08 4.04 -2.89
CA LEU A 115 -0.39 3.13 -3.93
C LEU A 115 -1.76 3.60 -4.43
N PRO A 116 -1.86 4.17 -5.65
CA PRO A 116 -3.16 4.55 -6.18
C PRO A 116 -4.03 3.32 -6.38
N ILE A 117 -5.34 3.54 -6.32
CA ILE A 117 -6.37 2.56 -6.59
C ILE A 117 -7.25 3.11 -7.70
N TYR A 118 -7.26 2.40 -8.82
CA TYR A 118 -8.16 2.67 -9.93
C TYR A 118 -9.33 1.71 -9.86
N LEU A 119 -10.53 2.24 -9.61
CA LEU A 119 -11.75 1.45 -9.59
C LEU A 119 -12.34 1.40 -10.99
N TYR A 120 -12.36 0.22 -11.59
CA TYR A 120 -12.99 -0.04 -12.88
C TYR A 120 -14.31 -0.77 -12.67
N ALA A 121 -15.30 -0.48 -13.53
CA ALA A 121 -16.32 -1.49 -13.81
C ALA A 121 -15.71 -2.58 -14.70
N VAL A 122 -16.00 -3.83 -14.36
CA VAL A 122 -15.60 -5.02 -15.12
C VAL A 122 -16.81 -5.93 -15.33
N SER A 123 -16.79 -6.71 -16.40
CA SER A 123 -17.84 -7.68 -16.74
C SER A 123 -17.26 -8.86 -17.51
N LYS A 124 -18.02 -9.96 -17.57
CA LYS A 124 -17.78 -11.04 -18.53
C LYS A 124 -18.06 -10.56 -19.96
N GLU A 125 -18.95 -9.58 -20.13
CA GLU A 125 -19.36 -9.06 -21.43
C GLU A 125 -18.51 -7.85 -21.87
N ALA A 126 -18.20 -7.77 -23.17
CA ALA A 126 -17.42 -6.68 -23.75
C ALA A 126 -18.14 -5.31 -23.75
N ASP A 127 -19.45 -5.28 -23.52
CA ASP A 127 -20.24 -4.03 -23.49
C ASP A 127 -19.77 -3.04 -22.41
N VAL A 128 -19.15 -3.56 -21.34
CA VAL A 128 -18.57 -2.77 -20.25
C VAL A 128 -17.52 -1.78 -20.79
N GLU A 129 -16.86 -2.06 -21.91
CA GLU A 129 -15.89 -1.18 -22.55
C GLU A 129 -16.50 0.17 -22.96
N ALA A 130 -17.82 0.24 -23.19
CA ALA A 130 -18.52 1.49 -23.47
C ALA A 130 -18.73 2.37 -22.21
N ILE A 131 -18.54 1.81 -21.01
CA ILE A 131 -18.71 2.52 -19.74
C ILE A 131 -17.51 3.43 -19.50
N LYS A 132 -17.79 4.72 -19.28
CA LYS A 132 -16.79 5.77 -19.05
C LYS A 132 -17.01 6.52 -17.73
N LEU A 133 -18.25 6.48 -17.22
CA LEU A 133 -18.70 7.25 -16.07
C LEU A 133 -19.76 6.46 -15.31
N PHE A 134 -19.90 6.70 -14.00
CA PHE A 134 -20.93 6.06 -13.16
C PHE A 134 -22.36 6.13 -13.71
N PRO A 135 -22.85 7.23 -14.31
CA PRO A 135 -24.20 7.28 -14.87
C PRO A 135 -24.48 6.25 -15.98
N HIS A 136 -23.46 5.70 -16.64
CA HIS A 136 -23.66 4.62 -17.62
C HIS A 136 -24.07 3.30 -16.95
N LEU A 137 -23.83 3.16 -15.64
CA LEU A 137 -24.27 2.02 -14.82
C LEU A 137 -25.66 2.24 -14.20
N LYS A 138 -26.36 3.32 -14.56
CA LYS A 138 -27.69 3.62 -14.05
C LYS A 138 -28.63 2.42 -14.24
N ASP A 139 -29.45 2.17 -13.22
CA ASP A 139 -30.44 1.10 -13.14
C ASP A 139 -29.89 -0.34 -13.20
N ASN A 140 -28.59 -0.51 -13.45
CA ASN A 140 -27.90 -1.79 -13.42
C ASN A 140 -27.55 -2.18 -11.99
N ARG A 141 -27.50 -3.50 -11.77
CA ARG A 141 -26.95 -4.06 -10.54
C ARG A 141 -25.45 -4.16 -10.66
N VAL A 142 -24.75 -3.66 -9.65
CA VAL A 142 -23.28 -3.61 -9.64
C VAL A 142 -22.77 -4.21 -8.34
N ALA A 143 -22.02 -5.31 -8.45
CA ALA A 143 -21.31 -5.89 -7.32
C ALA A 143 -20.17 -4.97 -6.89
N ILE A 144 -20.01 -4.80 -5.59
CA ILE A 144 -18.97 -3.95 -5.00
C ILE A 144 -18.73 -4.38 -3.55
N GLU A 145 -17.50 -4.26 -3.06
CA GLU A 145 -17.20 -4.47 -1.66
C GLU A 145 -17.72 -3.35 -0.76
N ASN A 146 -18.09 -3.72 0.46
CA ASN A 146 -18.57 -2.83 1.51
C ASN A 146 -17.59 -1.69 1.80
N ARG A 147 -16.27 -1.94 1.71
CA ARG A 147 -15.23 -0.94 1.96
C ARG A 147 -15.35 0.29 1.05
N PHE A 148 -15.82 0.10 -0.18
CA PHE A 148 -16.03 1.19 -1.14
C PHE A 148 -17.49 1.65 -1.13
N ALA A 149 -18.44 0.71 -1.12
CA ALA A 149 -19.87 1.00 -1.22
C ALA A 149 -20.44 1.79 -0.03
N ASN A 150 -19.78 1.71 1.13
CA ASN A 150 -20.19 2.40 2.35
C ASN A 150 -19.49 3.75 2.57
N THR A 151 -18.76 4.24 1.57
CA THR A 151 -18.13 5.57 1.63
C THR A 151 -19.10 6.66 1.18
N PRO A 152 -18.92 7.93 1.61
CA PRO A 152 -19.78 9.03 1.18
C PRO A 152 -19.90 9.17 -0.34
N SER A 153 -18.79 9.05 -1.07
CA SER A 153 -18.77 9.19 -2.53
C SER A 153 -19.69 8.18 -3.23
N PHE A 154 -19.65 6.91 -2.81
CA PHE A 154 -20.48 5.86 -3.43
C PHE A 154 -21.94 5.90 -2.97
N ARG A 155 -22.21 6.29 -1.71
CA ARG A 155 -23.59 6.42 -1.21
C ARG A 155 -24.40 7.50 -1.92
N MET A 156 -23.74 8.49 -2.51
CA MET A 156 -24.39 9.54 -3.30
C MET A 156 -24.84 9.06 -4.68
N LEU A 157 -24.32 7.93 -5.17
CA LEU A 157 -24.69 7.32 -6.45
C LEU A 157 -25.94 6.47 -6.29
N LYS A 158 -27.10 7.13 -6.08
CA LYS A 158 -28.39 6.49 -5.76
C LYS A 158 -29.02 5.74 -6.93
N ASP A 159 -28.68 6.10 -8.16
CA ASP A 159 -29.24 5.52 -9.38
C ASP A 159 -28.60 4.19 -9.78
N ILE A 160 -27.58 3.73 -9.01
CA ILE A 160 -26.92 2.43 -9.22
C ILE A 160 -27.41 1.46 -8.15
N LYS A 161 -27.79 0.24 -8.57
CA LYS A 161 -28.27 -0.80 -7.66
C LYS A 161 -27.08 -1.57 -7.08
N TRP A 162 -26.48 -1.03 -6.03
CA TRP A 162 -25.32 -1.64 -5.37
C TRP A 162 -25.64 -3.00 -4.73
N SER A 163 -25.01 -4.05 -5.22
CA SER A 163 -24.89 -5.34 -4.54
C SER A 163 -23.65 -5.28 -3.65
N ARG A 164 -23.86 -4.99 -2.36
CA ARG A 164 -22.78 -4.75 -1.39
C ARG A 164 -22.31 -6.05 -0.76
N ASN A 165 -21.01 -6.31 -0.80
CA ASN A 165 -20.42 -7.59 -0.38
C ASN A 165 -19.39 -7.40 0.74
N PRO A 166 -19.31 -8.31 1.73
CA PRO A 166 -18.37 -8.18 2.84
C PRO A 166 -16.92 -8.51 2.47
N THR A 167 -16.68 -9.31 1.43
CA THR A 167 -15.36 -9.80 1.01
C THR A 167 -15.20 -9.68 -0.51
N THR A 168 -13.94 -9.74 -0.99
CA THR A 168 -13.66 -9.78 -2.44
C THR A 168 -14.25 -11.04 -3.07
N PHE A 169 -14.12 -12.18 -2.40
CA PHE A 169 -14.71 -13.45 -2.87
C PHE A 169 -16.22 -13.33 -3.11
N ASP A 170 -16.97 -12.76 -2.16
CA ASP A 170 -18.42 -12.59 -2.33
C ASP A 170 -18.76 -11.64 -3.49
N ALA A 171 -17.97 -10.57 -3.68
CA ALA A 171 -18.16 -9.65 -4.81
C ALA A 171 -17.91 -10.34 -6.15
N PHE A 172 -16.83 -11.13 -6.27
CA PHE A 172 -16.54 -11.90 -7.48
C PHE A 172 -17.61 -12.96 -7.74
N ARG A 173 -18.10 -13.63 -6.69
CA ARG A 173 -19.18 -14.62 -6.80
C ARG A 173 -20.48 -14.02 -7.32
N GLN A 174 -20.81 -12.77 -7.00
CA GLN A 174 -21.99 -12.11 -7.59
C GLN A 174 -21.87 -11.99 -9.12
N LEU A 175 -20.67 -11.73 -9.63
CA LEU A 175 -20.42 -11.66 -11.07
C LEU A 175 -20.40 -13.05 -11.69
N ALA A 176 -19.73 -14.02 -11.07
CA ALA A 176 -19.65 -15.40 -11.55
C ALA A 176 -21.03 -16.07 -11.62
N ASP A 177 -21.87 -15.92 -10.59
CA ASP A 177 -23.24 -16.48 -10.53
C ASP A 177 -24.26 -15.65 -11.37
N ASP A 178 -23.81 -14.72 -12.24
CA ASP A 178 -24.61 -13.78 -13.04
C ASP A 178 -25.67 -12.98 -12.25
N ARG A 179 -25.43 -12.80 -10.94
CA ARG A 179 -26.34 -12.07 -10.04
C ARG A 179 -26.19 -10.56 -10.16
N ALA A 180 -25.05 -10.10 -10.68
CA ALA A 180 -24.78 -8.72 -11.04
C ALA A 180 -23.95 -8.71 -12.34
N PRO A 181 -24.41 -8.05 -13.42
CA PRO A 181 -23.70 -8.02 -14.71
C PRO A 181 -22.39 -7.22 -14.68
N TYR A 182 -22.21 -6.35 -13.68
CA TYR A 182 -21.00 -5.57 -13.49
C TYR A 182 -20.46 -5.74 -12.07
N LEU A 183 -19.14 -5.71 -11.96
CA LEU A 183 -18.40 -5.59 -10.71
C LEU A 183 -17.60 -4.29 -10.74
N ILE A 184 -17.61 -3.51 -9.66
CA ILE A 184 -16.60 -2.47 -9.43
C ILE A 184 -15.57 -2.99 -8.46
N THR A 185 -14.32 -3.05 -8.93
CA THR A 185 -13.17 -3.45 -8.12
C THR A 185 -11.91 -2.71 -8.56
N THR A 186 -10.82 -2.90 -7.82
CA THR A 186 -9.52 -2.32 -8.15
C THR A 186 -8.92 -2.97 -9.40
N GLN A 187 -8.17 -2.21 -10.18
CA GLN A 187 -7.52 -2.70 -11.40
C GLN A 187 -6.61 -3.91 -11.13
N LEU A 188 -5.83 -3.91 -10.04
CA LEU A 188 -4.93 -5.03 -9.75
C LEU A 188 -5.72 -6.28 -9.38
N LEU A 189 -6.79 -6.19 -8.58
CA LEU A 189 -7.64 -7.35 -8.28
C LEU A 189 -8.32 -7.94 -9.52
N ALA A 190 -8.85 -7.09 -10.40
CA ALA A 190 -9.44 -7.56 -11.65
C ALA A 190 -8.39 -8.23 -12.55
N ARG A 191 -7.16 -7.70 -12.59
CA ARG A 191 -6.03 -8.34 -13.30
C ARG A 191 -5.69 -9.70 -12.71
N GLU A 192 -5.63 -9.83 -11.39
CA GLU A 192 -5.38 -11.12 -10.75
C GLU A 192 -6.48 -12.14 -10.99
N LEU A 193 -7.74 -11.70 -11.03
CA LEU A 193 -8.84 -12.57 -11.45
C LEU A 193 -8.69 -12.99 -12.92
N ASN A 194 -8.28 -12.10 -13.83
CA ASN A 194 -7.99 -12.46 -15.22
C ASN A 194 -6.84 -13.46 -15.35
N ILE A 195 -5.77 -13.31 -14.55
CA ILE A 195 -4.68 -14.29 -14.51
C ILE A 195 -5.21 -15.65 -14.04
N LEU A 196 -6.02 -15.66 -12.99
CA LEU A 196 -6.62 -16.89 -12.46
C LEU A 196 -7.51 -17.59 -13.51
N LEU A 197 -8.36 -16.84 -14.19
CA LEU A 197 -9.25 -17.31 -15.26
C LEU A 197 -8.45 -17.84 -16.46
N ALA A 198 -7.49 -17.07 -16.96
CA ALA A 198 -6.66 -17.47 -18.08
C ALA A 198 -5.85 -18.75 -17.78
N ASN A 199 -5.35 -18.91 -16.56
CA ASN A 199 -4.64 -20.12 -16.12
C ASN A 199 -5.55 -21.36 -16.02
N ASP A 200 -6.87 -21.18 -16.02
CA ASP A 200 -7.87 -22.27 -16.08
C ASP A 200 -8.52 -22.40 -17.48
N ASN A 201 -8.05 -21.62 -18.47
CA ASN A 201 -8.58 -21.52 -19.83
C ASN A 201 -10.01 -20.94 -19.91
N GLU A 202 -10.36 -20.09 -18.96
CA GLU A 202 -11.65 -19.38 -18.93
C GLU A 202 -11.59 -18.02 -19.64
N GLU A 203 -12.76 -17.53 -20.04
CA GLU A 203 -12.90 -16.18 -20.61
C GLU A 203 -12.56 -15.10 -19.57
N THR A 204 -11.71 -14.15 -19.93
CA THR A 204 -11.26 -13.09 -19.03
C THR A 204 -12.24 -11.93 -18.97
N LEU A 205 -12.21 -11.18 -17.88
CA LEU A 205 -12.99 -9.95 -17.74
C LEU A 205 -12.59 -8.86 -18.72
N HIS A 206 -13.60 -8.17 -19.21
CA HIS A 206 -13.50 -6.88 -19.88
C HIS A 206 -13.51 -5.74 -18.86
N PHE A 207 -12.86 -4.63 -19.22
CA PHE A 207 -12.78 -3.43 -18.39
C PHE A 207 -13.55 -2.29 -19.03
N SER A 208 -14.16 -1.45 -18.19
CA SER A 208 -14.58 -0.11 -18.60
C SER A 208 -13.44 0.68 -19.24
N ALA A 209 -13.77 1.53 -20.23
CA ALA A 209 -12.77 2.26 -21.01
C ALA A 209 -11.83 3.14 -20.16
N LYS A 210 -12.28 3.55 -18.97
CA LYS A 210 -11.54 4.37 -18.01
C LYS A 210 -11.93 3.99 -16.59
N PRO A 211 -11.06 4.22 -15.60
CA PRO A 211 -11.44 4.03 -14.21
C PRO A 211 -12.56 5.00 -13.86
N LEU A 212 -13.58 4.50 -13.17
CA LEU A 212 -14.74 5.27 -12.74
C LEU A 212 -14.44 6.12 -11.50
N ALA A 213 -13.50 5.67 -10.67
CA ALA A 213 -12.95 6.46 -9.58
C ALA A 213 -11.44 6.23 -9.48
N LYS A 214 -10.73 7.29 -9.07
CA LYS A 214 -9.32 7.28 -8.73
C LYS A 214 -9.18 7.70 -7.28
N THR A 215 -8.55 6.87 -6.47
CA THR A 215 -8.22 7.13 -5.07
C THR A 215 -6.90 6.41 -4.77
N GLY A 216 -6.59 6.09 -3.53
CA GLY A 216 -5.45 5.25 -3.21
C GLY A 216 -5.31 4.97 -1.73
N PHE A 217 -4.40 4.07 -1.41
CA PHE A 217 -4.03 3.83 -0.03
C PHE A 217 -3.11 4.93 0.48
N GLN A 218 -3.41 5.37 1.69
CA GLN A 218 -2.63 6.30 2.49
C GLN A 218 -2.43 5.68 3.87
N ILE A 219 -1.35 6.07 4.56
CA ILE A 219 -1.30 5.93 6.01
C ILE A 219 -2.03 7.13 6.62
N ALA A 220 -2.88 6.86 7.60
CA ALA A 220 -3.64 7.86 8.34
C ALA A 220 -3.28 7.73 9.82
N ILE A 221 -2.47 8.64 10.33
CA ILE A 221 -2.02 8.63 11.73
C ILE A 221 -2.82 9.65 12.52
N SER A 222 -3.34 9.28 13.67
CA SER A 222 -4.01 10.23 14.57
C SER A 222 -3.10 11.42 14.87
N LYS A 223 -3.63 12.65 14.76
CA LYS A 223 -2.87 13.88 15.06
C LYS A 223 -2.40 13.98 16.52
N TYR A 224 -2.95 13.13 17.39
CA TYR A 224 -2.59 13.05 18.80
C TYR A 224 -1.39 12.13 19.05
N VAL A 225 -0.91 11.42 18.04
CA VAL A 225 0.30 10.59 18.11
C VAL A 225 1.52 11.51 18.06
N ALA A 226 2.46 11.30 18.98
CA ALA A 226 3.69 12.07 19.02
C ALA A 226 4.48 11.89 17.71
N ASN A 227 4.92 13.00 17.12
CA ASN A 227 5.66 13.03 15.86
C ASN A 227 4.90 12.53 14.61
N ALA A 228 3.57 12.47 14.61
CA ALA A 228 2.78 12.02 13.44
C ALA A 228 3.19 12.69 12.11
N GLU A 229 3.34 14.01 12.11
CA GLU A 229 3.84 14.82 10.98
C GLU A 229 5.20 14.34 10.45
N ARG A 230 6.15 14.08 11.37
CA ARG A 230 7.49 13.62 11.00
C ARG A 230 7.47 12.20 10.45
N ILE A 231 6.68 11.31 11.05
CA ILE A 231 6.51 9.92 10.57
C ILE A 231 5.98 9.95 9.13
N VAL A 232 4.93 10.73 8.88
CA VAL A 232 4.33 10.88 7.54
C VAL A 232 5.32 11.47 6.54
N ALA A 233 6.09 12.50 6.92
CA ALA A 233 7.09 13.08 6.03
C ALA A 233 8.21 12.09 5.65
N GLN A 234 8.74 11.34 6.63
CA GLN A 234 9.76 10.30 6.38
C GLN A 234 9.21 9.16 5.52
N PHE A 235 7.95 8.76 5.78
CA PHE A 235 7.25 7.78 4.97
C PHE A 235 7.12 8.24 3.51
N ASN A 236 6.60 9.44 3.26
CA ASN A 236 6.44 9.98 1.90
C ASN A 236 7.78 10.04 1.15
N GLN A 237 8.86 10.46 1.83
CA GLN A 237 10.19 10.51 1.24
C GLN A 237 10.71 9.12 0.85
N ALA A 238 10.53 8.12 1.72
CA ALA A 238 10.93 6.74 1.44
C ALA A 238 10.12 6.14 0.29
N VAL A 239 8.78 6.34 0.28
CA VAL A 239 7.91 5.92 -0.82
C VAL A 239 8.35 6.55 -2.13
N SER A 240 8.56 7.86 -2.18
CA SER A 240 8.98 8.56 -3.40
C SER A 240 10.31 8.02 -3.93
N THR A 241 11.27 7.76 -3.03
CA THR A 241 12.57 7.17 -3.38
C THR A 241 12.39 5.77 -3.98
N MET A 242 11.62 4.90 -3.33
CA MET A 242 11.36 3.54 -3.79
C MET A 242 10.55 3.48 -5.09
N GLN A 243 9.66 4.45 -5.30
CA GLN A 243 8.90 4.58 -6.55
C GLN A 243 9.86 4.88 -7.70
N ASN A 244 10.81 5.80 -7.51
CA ASN A 244 11.73 6.20 -8.57
C ASN A 244 12.81 5.14 -8.85
N SER A 245 13.18 4.32 -7.85
CA SER A 245 14.15 3.22 -8.02
C SER A 245 13.53 1.92 -8.52
N GLY A 246 12.19 1.80 -8.56
CA GLY A 246 11.50 0.55 -8.89
C GLY A 246 11.44 -0.46 -7.73
N GLU A 247 11.87 -0.11 -6.52
CA GLU A 247 11.78 -0.98 -5.34
C GLU A 247 10.32 -1.37 -4.98
N LEU A 248 9.33 -0.65 -5.49
CA LEU A 248 7.90 -1.02 -5.40
C LEU A 248 7.51 -2.20 -6.28
N ASN A 249 8.20 -2.44 -7.40
CA ASN A 249 7.81 -3.43 -8.40
C ASN A 249 7.71 -4.84 -7.80
N GLN A 250 8.68 -5.22 -6.97
CA GLN A 250 8.74 -6.55 -6.37
C GLN A 250 7.59 -6.79 -5.38
N PRO A 251 7.37 -5.97 -4.32
CA PRO A 251 6.23 -6.16 -3.42
C PRO A 251 4.87 -6.10 -4.12
N LEU A 252 4.76 -5.33 -5.21
CA LEU A 252 3.52 -5.24 -5.98
C LEU A 252 3.36 -6.35 -7.01
N GLU A 253 4.37 -7.18 -7.24
CA GLU A 253 4.40 -8.14 -8.34
C GLU A 253 4.04 -7.55 -9.70
N LEU A 254 4.67 -6.43 -10.03
CA LEU A 254 4.45 -5.73 -11.29
C LEU A 254 5.79 -5.49 -11.97
N ALA A 255 5.94 -6.03 -13.18
CA ALA A 255 7.17 -5.86 -13.97
C ALA A 255 7.43 -4.39 -14.28
N TRP A 256 6.40 -3.64 -14.68
CA TRP A 256 6.51 -2.23 -15.03
C TRP A 256 5.53 -1.39 -14.21
N LEU A 257 6.02 -0.29 -13.66
CA LEU A 257 5.25 0.82 -13.13
C LEU A 257 5.42 2.03 -14.04
N THR A 258 4.53 3.02 -13.93
CA THR A 258 4.68 4.30 -14.63
C THR A 258 4.46 5.47 -13.69
N LYS A 259 5.29 6.51 -13.83
CA LYS A 259 5.21 7.75 -13.04
C LYS A 259 5.96 8.87 -13.78
N ASP A 260 5.49 10.09 -13.68
CA ASP A 260 6.20 11.30 -14.10
C ASP A 260 7.32 11.59 -13.10
N VAL A 261 8.53 11.10 -13.40
CA VAL A 261 9.70 11.17 -12.49
C VAL A 261 10.32 12.58 -12.50
N ASN A 262 10.30 13.26 -13.65
CA ASN A 262 10.97 14.54 -13.86
C ASN A 262 10.03 15.76 -13.79
N GLY A 263 8.71 15.55 -13.69
CA GLY A 263 7.69 16.59 -13.58
C GLY A 263 7.32 17.25 -14.92
N ASP A 264 7.59 16.62 -16.06
CA ASP A 264 7.31 17.17 -17.39
C ASP A 264 5.87 16.89 -17.88
N GLY A 265 5.08 16.14 -17.10
CA GLY A 265 3.71 15.77 -17.41
C GLY A 265 3.56 14.46 -18.20
N VAL A 266 4.66 13.82 -18.58
CA VAL A 266 4.72 12.51 -19.24
C VAL A 266 5.22 11.47 -18.24
N ALA A 267 4.54 10.33 -18.15
CA ALA A 267 4.98 9.23 -17.30
C ALA A 267 6.16 8.49 -17.95
N ASP A 268 7.15 8.14 -17.14
CA ASP A 268 8.26 7.26 -17.47
C ASP A 268 7.96 5.82 -17.04
N PHE A 269 8.62 4.84 -17.66
CA PHE A 269 8.53 3.43 -17.28
C PHE A 269 9.55 3.08 -16.22
N ILE A 270 9.12 2.40 -15.17
CA ILE A 270 9.96 2.04 -14.02
C ILE A 270 9.92 0.52 -13.84
N GLY A 271 11.09 -0.11 -13.95
CA GLY A 271 11.34 -1.53 -13.74
C GLY A 271 12.34 -1.76 -12.61
N HIS A 272 12.49 -3.03 -12.22
CA HIS A 272 13.46 -3.48 -11.23
C HIS A 272 14.00 -4.85 -11.63
N SER A 273 15.31 -5.03 -11.67
CA SER A 273 15.99 -6.22 -12.23
C SER A 273 15.57 -7.55 -11.59
N ASN A 274 15.16 -7.53 -10.33
CA ASN A 274 14.63 -8.71 -9.64
C ASN A 274 13.33 -9.29 -10.22
N ILE A 275 12.50 -8.47 -10.88
CA ILE A 275 11.16 -8.89 -11.35
C ILE A 275 10.88 -8.55 -12.81
N THR A 276 11.42 -7.46 -13.32
CA THR A 276 11.25 -7.06 -14.72
C THR A 276 12.13 -7.93 -15.61
N THR A 277 11.56 -8.43 -16.69
CA THR A 277 12.23 -9.26 -17.69
C THR A 277 12.15 -8.61 -19.06
N THR A 278 12.96 -9.10 -20.00
CA THR A 278 13.01 -8.58 -21.37
C THR A 278 11.72 -8.84 -22.16
N SER A 279 10.93 -9.84 -21.77
CA SER A 279 9.66 -10.21 -22.41
C SER A 279 8.44 -9.47 -21.85
N ASP A 280 8.57 -8.77 -20.73
CA ASP A 280 7.45 -8.05 -20.12
C ASP A 280 6.93 -6.92 -21.01
N LEU A 281 5.60 -6.83 -21.09
CA LEU A 281 4.89 -5.90 -21.96
C LEU A 281 4.61 -4.58 -21.24
N LEU A 282 4.96 -3.45 -21.88
CA LEU A 282 4.76 -2.11 -21.33
C LEU A 282 3.29 -1.72 -21.15
N ASN A 283 2.38 -2.26 -21.96
CA ASN A 283 0.94 -1.99 -21.84
C ASN A 283 0.31 -2.59 -20.56
N THR A 284 1.04 -3.46 -19.85
CA THR A 284 0.63 -3.98 -18.55
C THR A 284 1.05 -3.07 -17.39
N ALA A 285 1.84 -2.02 -17.66
CA ALA A 285 2.36 -1.16 -16.62
C ALA A 285 1.25 -0.54 -15.76
N TYR A 286 1.53 -0.40 -14.46
CA TYR A 286 0.60 0.21 -13.52
C TYR A 286 1.01 1.65 -13.22
N SER A 287 0.07 2.59 -13.38
CA SER A 287 0.36 4.01 -13.21
C SER A 287 0.27 4.44 -11.74
N LEU A 288 1.33 5.06 -11.23
CA LEU A 288 1.41 5.53 -9.84
C LEU A 288 0.80 6.93 -9.64
N ASP A 289 0.59 7.69 -10.70
CA ASP A 289 0.13 9.09 -10.66
C ASP A 289 -0.95 9.43 -11.71
N GLY A 290 -1.31 8.46 -12.56
CA GLY A 290 -2.30 8.60 -13.61
C GLY A 290 -1.86 9.43 -14.82
N LYS A 291 -0.56 9.74 -14.94
CA LYS A 291 0.00 10.46 -16.09
C LYS A 291 0.13 9.54 -17.31
N PRO A 292 -0.10 10.05 -18.53
CA PRO A 292 0.04 9.26 -19.74
C PRO A 292 1.51 9.05 -20.10
N THR A 293 1.84 7.90 -20.67
CA THR A 293 3.15 7.66 -21.32
C THR A 293 3.16 8.18 -22.75
N SER A 294 4.33 8.30 -23.36
CA SER A 294 4.50 8.69 -24.77
C SER A 294 5.84 8.20 -25.34
N GLU A 295 6.17 8.58 -26.58
CA GLU A 295 7.50 8.33 -27.15
C GLU A 295 8.62 9.09 -26.43
N ALA A 296 8.29 10.14 -25.67
CA ALA A 296 9.24 10.89 -24.85
C ALA A 296 9.54 10.23 -23.49
N SER A 297 8.80 9.17 -23.13
CA SER A 297 8.99 8.46 -21.87
C SER A 297 10.40 7.86 -21.78
N ALA A 298 11.07 8.10 -20.66
CA ALA A 298 12.29 7.41 -20.29
C ALA A 298 12.00 6.06 -19.63
N PHE A 299 13.06 5.28 -19.42
CA PHE A 299 13.02 4.00 -18.72
C PHE A 299 13.95 4.07 -17.51
N TYR A 300 13.52 3.56 -16.37
CA TYR A 300 14.34 3.44 -15.17
C TYR A 300 14.42 1.98 -14.75
N ILE A 301 15.63 1.48 -14.53
CA ILE A 301 15.87 0.12 -14.00
C ILE A 301 16.77 0.27 -12.77
N ASP A 302 16.27 -0.16 -11.61
CA ASP A 302 16.99 -0.04 -10.33
C ASP A 302 17.43 1.41 -10.01
N GLY A 303 16.70 2.40 -10.56
CA GLY A 303 16.97 3.84 -10.44
C GLY A 303 17.86 4.43 -11.53
N ASP A 304 18.50 3.63 -12.36
CA ASP A 304 19.31 4.10 -13.49
C ASP A 304 18.43 4.43 -14.69
N ARG A 305 18.68 5.59 -15.32
CA ARG A 305 17.88 6.10 -16.45
C ARG A 305 18.43 5.64 -17.80
N TYR A 306 17.55 5.19 -18.67
CA TYR A 306 17.80 4.76 -20.04
C TYR A 306 16.91 5.54 -21.01
N ALA A 307 17.43 5.84 -22.21
CA ALA A 307 16.72 6.65 -23.19
C ALA A 307 15.77 5.83 -24.07
N SER A 308 15.94 4.51 -24.10
CA SER A 308 15.12 3.60 -24.91
C SER A 308 14.82 2.29 -24.20
N LEU A 309 13.76 1.61 -24.65
CA LEU A 309 13.39 0.28 -24.15
C LEU A 309 14.48 -0.76 -24.44
N GLU A 310 15.19 -0.63 -25.57
CA GLU A 310 16.27 -1.55 -25.94
C GLU A 310 17.43 -1.46 -24.95
N GLU A 311 17.86 -0.24 -24.63
CA GLU A 311 18.90 0.00 -23.60
C GLU A 311 18.46 -0.51 -22.23
N ALA A 312 17.22 -0.22 -21.82
CA ALA A 312 16.68 -0.69 -20.55
C ALA A 312 16.63 -2.22 -20.46
N ARG A 313 16.23 -2.90 -21.55
CA ARG A 313 16.20 -4.37 -21.63
C ARG A 313 17.60 -4.98 -21.61
N ALA A 314 18.59 -4.32 -22.20
CA ALA A 314 19.98 -4.76 -22.14
C ALA A 314 20.57 -4.71 -20.72
N ALA A 315 19.98 -3.90 -19.82
CA ALA A 315 20.37 -3.84 -18.40
C ALA A 315 19.64 -4.88 -17.53
N LEU A 316 18.60 -5.55 -18.03
CA LEU A 316 17.86 -6.57 -17.30
C LEU A 316 18.57 -7.92 -17.33
N PRO A 317 18.42 -8.74 -16.28
CA PRO A 317 18.96 -10.09 -16.30
C PRO A 317 18.25 -10.94 -17.35
N ASP A 318 19.01 -11.82 -18.00
CA ASP A 318 18.49 -12.75 -19.00
C ASP A 318 17.71 -13.87 -18.30
N LYS A 319 16.45 -13.59 -17.97
CA LYS A 319 15.51 -14.50 -17.34
C LYS A 319 14.28 -14.62 -18.23
N GLU A 320 14.22 -15.69 -19.02
CA GLU A 320 12.97 -16.09 -19.65
C GLU A 320 12.07 -16.74 -18.59
N SER A 321 10.91 -16.14 -18.30
CA SER A 321 9.86 -16.83 -17.56
C SER A 321 9.22 -17.86 -18.50
N SER A 322 9.57 -19.14 -18.34
CA SER A 322 9.04 -20.23 -19.16
C SER A 322 7.62 -20.67 -18.76
N THR A 323 7.11 -20.17 -17.63
CA THR A 323 5.78 -20.50 -17.11
C THR A 323 4.92 -19.23 -16.97
N PRO A 324 3.63 -19.30 -17.32
CA PRO A 324 2.67 -18.26 -16.98
C PRO A 324 2.71 -17.98 -15.47
N ARG A 325 2.67 -16.70 -15.11
CA ARG A 325 2.61 -16.28 -13.72
C ARG A 325 1.34 -16.81 -13.05
N GLU A 326 1.46 -17.34 -11.83
CA GLU A 326 0.31 -17.68 -11.01
C GLU A 326 -0.38 -16.41 -10.47
N SER A 327 -1.71 -16.48 -10.34
CA SER A 327 -2.48 -15.41 -9.70
C SER A 327 -2.12 -15.30 -8.22
N LEU A 328 -2.17 -14.08 -7.68
CA LEU A 328 -2.10 -13.86 -6.24
C LEU A 328 -3.38 -14.20 -5.48
N LEU A 329 -4.44 -14.58 -6.19
CA LEU A 329 -5.63 -15.16 -5.58
C LEU A 329 -5.38 -16.65 -5.34
N ASP A 330 -5.61 -17.13 -4.12
CA ASP A 330 -5.53 -18.57 -3.84
C ASP A 330 -6.54 -19.35 -4.68
N LYS A 331 -6.03 -20.10 -5.65
CA LYS A 331 -6.84 -20.93 -6.54
C LYS A 331 -7.79 -21.84 -5.76
N THR A 332 -7.38 -22.35 -4.59
CA THR A 332 -8.18 -23.25 -3.74
C THR A 332 -9.46 -22.57 -3.27
N THR A 333 -9.35 -21.35 -2.75
CA THR A 333 -10.47 -20.51 -2.34
C THR A 333 -11.43 -20.25 -3.51
N TYR A 334 -10.91 -20.04 -4.71
CA TYR A 334 -11.69 -19.70 -5.90
C TYR A 334 -12.13 -20.90 -6.77
N GLN A 335 -11.82 -22.15 -6.40
CA GLN A 335 -12.15 -23.34 -7.22
C GLN A 335 -13.63 -23.44 -7.59
N LEU A 336 -14.52 -23.18 -6.62
CA LEU A 336 -15.96 -23.25 -6.88
C LEU A 336 -16.43 -22.12 -7.80
N LEU A 337 -15.78 -20.94 -7.72
CA LEU A 337 -16.07 -19.82 -8.60
C LEU A 337 -15.66 -20.16 -10.04
N LEU A 338 -14.46 -20.72 -10.23
CA LEU A 338 -13.96 -21.12 -11.55
C LEU A 338 -14.88 -22.14 -12.22
N ARG A 339 -15.34 -23.17 -11.49
CA ARG A 339 -16.28 -24.17 -12.02
C ARG A 339 -17.64 -23.61 -12.46
N ARG A 340 -17.97 -22.39 -12.06
CA ARG A 340 -19.25 -21.74 -12.34
C ARG A 340 -19.09 -20.53 -13.26
N TRP A 341 -17.85 -20.20 -13.63
CA TRP A 341 -17.55 -19.07 -14.49
C TRP A 341 -18.31 -19.21 -15.81
#